data_AF-A0A8S4N0J8-F1
#
_entry.id   AF-A0A8S4N0J8-F1
#
_cell.length_a   1.000
_cell.length_b   1.000
_cell.length_c   1.000
_cell.angle_alpha   90.00
_cell.angle_beta   90.00
_cell.angle_gamma   90.00
#
_symmetry.space_group_name_H-M   'P 1'
#
loop_
_entity.id
_entity.type
_entity.pdbx_description
1 polymer ?
#
loop_
_entity_poly.entity_id
_entity_poly.type
_entity_poly.pdbx_seq_one_letter_code
_entity_poly.pdbx_strand_id
1 'polypeptide(L)'
;MQSGPVSAHVLARQDAISHWRKIMGPTKVFRTIFKEPNSIRGQYGLTDTRNCAHGSDSPISAAKEIQIFFPDFSIDEWYRSKGHLFTRDNVVFDEQSQAHVLLKDINSSRVQYITNPITNIGNVKGFSFNKEDS
;
A
#
# COMPACT_ATOMS: atom_id res chain seq x y z
N MET A 1 -6.75 18.30 -7.16
CA MET A 1 -5.34 17.87 -6.96
C MET A 1 -4.74 17.82 -8.35
N GLN A 2 -3.68 18.59 -8.64
CA GLN A 2 -2.30 18.15 -8.38
C GLN A 2 -1.39 19.37 -8.12
N SER A 3 -0.58 19.31 -7.05
CA SER A 3 0.48 20.30 -6.76
C SER A 3 1.86 19.65 -6.68
N GLY A 4 1.97 18.38 -7.08
CA GLY A 4 3.19 17.57 -7.00
C GLY A 4 2.95 16.10 -7.37
N PRO A 5 4.01 15.29 -7.43
CA PRO A 5 3.94 13.86 -7.74
C PRO A 5 3.19 13.08 -6.65
N VAL A 6 2.64 11.93 -7.03
CA VAL A 6 1.95 10.99 -6.14
C VAL A 6 2.50 9.58 -6.34
N SER A 7 2.47 8.76 -5.30
CA SER A 7 2.76 7.32 -5.40
C SER A 7 1.45 6.55 -5.23
N ALA A 8 1.18 5.64 -6.17
CA ALA A 8 -0.01 4.81 -6.19
C ALA A 8 0.39 3.35 -5.96
N HIS A 9 -0.41 2.61 -5.18
CA HIS A 9 -0.08 1.24 -4.80
C HIS A 9 -1.33 0.34 -4.83
N VAL A 10 -1.18 -0.92 -5.26
CA VAL A 10 -2.24 -1.94 -5.18
C VAL A 10 -1.98 -2.85 -3.97
N LEU A 11 -2.73 -2.63 -2.88
CA LEU A 11 -2.54 -3.40 -1.65
C LEU A 11 -3.42 -4.64 -1.65
N ALA A 12 -2.82 -5.80 -1.35
CA ALA A 12 -3.49 -7.08 -1.26
C ALA A 12 -3.39 -7.65 0.16
N ARG A 13 -4.50 -8.17 0.66
CA ARG A 13 -4.66 -8.82 1.96
C ARG A 13 -6.06 -9.41 2.01
N GLN A 14 -6.25 -10.48 2.78
CA GLN A 14 -7.59 -10.73 3.29
C GLN A 14 -7.97 -9.55 4.17
N ASP A 15 -9.06 -8.83 3.86
CA ASP A 15 -9.51 -7.57 4.52
C ASP A 15 -8.77 -6.26 4.13
N ALA A 16 -8.01 -6.25 3.02
CA ALA A 16 -7.12 -5.13 2.63
C ALA A 16 -7.71 -3.73 2.80
N ILE A 17 -8.95 -3.51 2.36
CA ILE A 17 -9.62 -2.21 2.41
C ILE A 17 -9.84 -1.75 3.86
N SER A 18 -10.44 -2.60 4.70
CA SER A 18 -10.71 -2.22 6.09
C SER A 18 -9.42 -2.04 6.88
N HIS A 19 -8.42 -2.89 6.62
CA HIS A 19 -7.12 -2.79 7.27
C HIS A 19 -6.35 -1.54 6.88
N TRP A 20 -6.28 -1.21 5.59
CA TRP A 20 -5.64 0.03 5.12
C TRP A 20 -6.33 1.26 5.69
N ARG A 21 -7.67 1.29 5.69
CA ARG A 21 -8.44 2.39 6.29
C ARG A 21 -8.20 2.54 7.78
N LYS A 22 -8.00 1.43 8.50
CA LYS A 22 -7.64 1.43 9.92
C LYS A 22 -6.25 2.04 10.14
N ILE A 23 -5.26 1.67 9.33
CA ILE A 23 -3.89 2.22 9.43
C ILE A 23 -3.87 3.71 9.07
N MET A 24 -4.63 4.12 8.05
CA MET A 24 -4.76 5.53 7.69
C MET A 24 -5.39 6.36 8.81
N GLY A 25 -6.38 5.81 9.49
CA GLY A 25 -7.21 6.50 10.49
C GLY A 25 -8.31 7.36 9.86
N PRO A 26 -9.17 8.00 10.68
CA PRO A 26 -10.32 8.77 10.21
C PRO A 26 -9.95 9.95 9.32
N THR A 27 -10.83 10.31 8.38
CA THR A 27 -10.62 11.41 7.41
C THR A 27 -10.50 12.78 8.07
N LYS A 28 -11.13 12.97 9.24
CA LYS A 28 -11.19 14.24 9.97
C LYS A 28 -9.92 14.45 10.82
N VAL A 29 -8.88 14.99 10.19
CA VAL A 29 -7.51 15.10 10.73
C VAL A 29 -7.49 15.72 12.12
N PHE A 30 -8.22 16.83 12.32
CA PHE A 30 -8.28 17.50 13.63
C PHE A 30 -8.76 16.59 14.76
N ARG A 31 -9.63 15.61 14.47
CA ARG A 31 -10.07 14.61 15.47
C ARG A 31 -9.08 13.44 15.55
N THR A 32 -8.52 13.05 14.41
CA THR A 32 -7.59 11.93 14.29
C THR A 32 -6.32 12.14 15.09
N ILE A 33 -5.75 13.35 15.09
CA ILE A 33 -4.52 13.67 15.86
C ILE A 33 -4.70 13.35 17.35
N PHE A 34 -5.89 13.54 17.91
CA PHE A 34 -6.14 13.23 19.33
C PHE A 34 -6.61 11.79 19.57
N LYS A 35 -7.41 11.21 18.67
CA LYS A 35 -8.03 9.89 18.86
C LYS A 35 -7.12 8.74 18.44
N GLU A 36 -6.39 8.93 17.35
CA GLU A 36 -5.53 7.93 16.73
C GLU A 36 -4.20 8.58 16.30
N PRO A 37 -3.41 9.15 17.25
CA PRO A 37 -2.18 9.88 16.94
C PRO A 37 -1.15 9.07 16.17
N ASN A 38 -1.20 7.74 16.31
CA ASN A 38 -0.28 6.81 15.63
C ASN A 38 -0.73 6.42 14.21
N SER A 39 -1.92 6.84 13.76
CA SER A 39 -2.36 6.59 12.37
C SER A 39 -1.60 7.48 11.39
N ILE A 40 -1.58 7.13 10.10
CA ILE A 40 -0.92 7.95 9.07
C ILE A 40 -1.47 9.38 9.07
N ARG A 41 -2.80 9.55 9.16
CA ARG A 41 -3.45 10.86 9.23
C ARG A 41 -3.20 11.58 10.54
N GLY A 42 -3.02 10.86 11.65
CA GLY A 42 -2.67 11.45 12.94
C GLY A 42 -1.26 12.01 12.95
N GLN A 43 -0.32 11.30 12.32
CA GLN A 43 1.09 11.70 12.29
C GLN A 43 1.41 12.76 11.22
N TYR A 44 0.78 12.65 10.03
CA TYR A 44 1.20 13.40 8.84
C TYR A 44 0.08 14.23 8.19
N GLY A 45 -1.16 14.16 8.70
CA GLY A 45 -2.26 14.96 8.19
C GLY A 45 -2.11 16.44 8.57
N LEU A 46 -2.33 17.35 7.62
CA LEU A 46 -2.30 18.80 7.87
C LEU A 46 -3.71 19.39 8.03
N THR A 47 -4.63 18.99 7.15
CA THR A 47 -6.04 19.43 7.17
C THR A 47 -6.94 18.30 6.67
N ASP A 48 -8.26 18.44 6.84
CA ASP A 48 -9.24 17.47 6.31
C ASP A 48 -9.13 17.23 4.79
N THR A 49 -8.66 18.23 4.04
CA THR A 49 -8.44 18.16 2.59
C THR A 49 -6.99 17.83 2.21
N ARG A 50 -6.05 17.92 3.16
CA ARG A 50 -4.63 17.56 3.03
C ARG A 50 -4.27 16.54 4.10
N ASN A 51 -4.83 15.35 3.97
CA ASN A 51 -4.79 14.31 4.99
C ASN A 51 -3.79 13.18 4.66
N CYS A 52 -2.71 13.49 3.94
CA CYS A 52 -1.59 12.60 3.62
C CYS A 52 -1.89 11.40 2.69
N ALA A 53 -2.94 10.60 2.94
CA ALA A 53 -3.17 9.34 2.25
C ALA A 53 -4.62 9.11 1.81
N HIS A 54 -4.75 8.46 0.64
CA HIS A 54 -6.00 7.96 0.06
C HIS A 54 -6.11 6.44 0.20
N GLY A 55 -7.34 5.94 0.18
CA GLY A 55 -7.62 4.53 0.05
C GLY A 55 -9.10 4.29 -0.17
N SER A 56 -9.39 3.36 -1.08
CA SER A 56 -10.75 3.02 -1.48
C SER A 56 -11.61 2.63 -0.26
N ASP A 57 -12.91 2.85 -0.35
CA ASP A 57 -13.88 2.56 0.72
C ASP A 57 -14.63 1.24 0.52
N SER A 58 -14.61 0.69 -0.69
CA SER A 58 -15.31 -0.53 -1.07
C SER A 58 -14.57 -1.28 -2.18
N PRO A 59 -14.82 -2.59 -2.36
CA PRO A 59 -14.22 -3.37 -3.45
C PRO A 59 -14.55 -2.80 -4.85
N ILE A 60 -15.75 -2.23 -5.01
CA ILE A 60 -16.19 -1.62 -6.27
C ILE A 60 -15.39 -0.35 -6.55
N SER A 61 -15.20 0.51 -5.54
CA SER A 61 -14.35 1.70 -5.65
C SER A 61 -12.90 1.32 -5.93
N ALA A 62 -12.39 0.29 -5.25
CA ALA A 62 -11.02 -0.19 -5.45
C ALA A 62 -10.78 -0.67 -6.89
N ALA A 63 -11.67 -1.50 -7.44
CA ALA A 63 -11.54 -1.96 -8.83
C ALA A 63 -11.54 -0.79 -9.83
N LYS A 64 -12.40 0.21 -9.62
CA LYS A 64 -12.45 1.42 -10.48
C LYS A 64 -11.16 2.25 -10.35
N GLU A 65 -10.70 2.51 -9.14
CA GLU A 65 -9.49 3.29 -8.88
C GLU A 65 -8.24 2.59 -9.43
N ILE A 66 -8.13 1.26 -9.27
CA ILE A 66 -7.05 0.46 -9.84
C ILE A 66 -7.03 0.60 -11.36
N GLN A 67 -8.18 0.50 -12.04
CA GLN A 67 -8.24 0.65 -13.50
C GLN A 67 -7.84 2.06 -13.98
N ILE A 68 -8.03 3.10 -13.16
CA ILE A 68 -7.62 4.47 -13.47
C ILE A 68 -6.09 4.61 -13.43
N PHE A 69 -5.44 4.10 -12.39
CA PHE A 69 -3.99 4.25 -12.21
C PHE A 69 -3.17 3.18 -12.95
N PHE A 70 -3.70 1.97 -13.07
CA PHE A 70 -3.04 0.77 -13.61
C PHE A 70 -3.95 0.08 -14.64
N PRO A 71 -4.14 0.67 -15.83
CA PRO A 71 -5.10 0.15 -16.81
C PRO A 71 -4.79 -1.26 -17.32
N ASP A 72 -3.51 -1.65 -17.29
CA ASP A 72 -3.03 -2.96 -17.72
C ASP A 72 -3.03 -4.01 -16.58
N PHE A 73 -3.42 -3.63 -15.36
CA PHE A 73 -3.43 -4.54 -14.21
C PHE A 73 -4.73 -5.35 -14.15
N SER A 74 -4.60 -6.67 -14.29
CA SER A 74 -5.73 -7.61 -14.12
C SER A 74 -5.76 -8.20 -12.71
N ILE A 75 -6.79 -7.83 -11.95
CA ILE A 75 -7.04 -8.36 -10.60
C ILE A 75 -7.22 -9.89 -10.63
N ASP A 76 -8.02 -10.39 -11.58
CA ASP A 76 -8.34 -11.82 -11.70
C ASP A 76 -7.11 -12.65 -12.06
N GLU A 77 -6.29 -12.16 -12.99
CA GLU A 77 -5.05 -12.82 -13.37
C GLU A 77 -4.07 -12.85 -12.20
N TRP A 78 -3.98 -11.76 -11.44
CA TRP A 78 -3.14 -11.68 -10.24
C TRP A 78 -3.55 -12.72 -9.21
N TYR A 79 -4.85 -12.85 -8.90
CA TYR A 79 -5.33 -13.87 -7.97
C TYR A 79 -5.06 -15.29 -8.46
N ARG A 80 -5.27 -15.55 -9.76
CA ARG A 80 -5.06 -16.87 -10.37
C ARG A 80 -3.59 -17.30 -10.35
N SER A 81 -2.68 -16.39 -10.67
CA SER A 81 -1.26 -16.71 -10.89
C SER A 81 -0.39 -16.53 -9.65
N LYS A 82 -0.59 -15.46 -8.89
CA LYS A 82 0.37 -14.99 -7.87
C LYS A 82 -0.23 -14.79 -6.49
N GLY A 83 -1.54 -14.58 -6.37
CA GLY A 83 -2.20 -14.23 -5.10
C GLY A 83 -1.90 -15.19 -3.95
N HIS A 84 -1.81 -16.49 -4.22
CA HIS A 84 -1.50 -17.52 -3.22
C HIS A 84 -0.04 -17.49 -2.72
N LEU A 85 0.90 -16.97 -3.52
CA LEU A 85 2.32 -16.87 -3.14
C LEU A 85 2.53 -15.74 -2.14
N PHE A 86 1.66 -14.75 -2.20
CA PHE A 86 1.72 -13.52 -1.44
C PHE A 86 0.97 -13.56 -0.11
N THR A 87 0.45 -14.72 0.29
CA THR A 87 -0.19 -14.94 1.60
C THR A 87 0.73 -15.60 2.62
N ARG A 88 1.92 -16.08 2.24
CA ARG A 88 2.76 -16.99 3.06
C ARG A 88 4.01 -16.39 3.70
N ASP A 89 4.07 -15.08 3.93
CA ASP A 89 5.23 -14.39 4.55
C ASP A 89 6.56 -14.53 3.78
N ASN A 90 6.52 -15.08 2.56
CA ASN A 90 7.69 -15.26 1.70
C ASN A 90 7.89 -14.08 0.73
N VAL A 91 7.57 -12.87 1.19
CA VAL A 91 7.59 -11.66 0.39
C VAL A 91 8.42 -10.61 1.08
N VAL A 92 9.13 -9.81 0.32
CA VAL A 92 9.81 -8.63 0.83
C VAL A 92 9.63 -7.49 -0.15
N PHE A 93 9.54 -6.28 0.39
CA PHE A 93 9.53 -5.06 -0.39
C PHE A 93 10.91 -4.82 -1.02
N ASP A 94 10.98 -4.84 -2.35
CA ASP A 94 12.15 -4.42 -3.11
C ASP A 94 12.03 -2.93 -3.43
N GLU A 95 12.94 -2.14 -2.87
CA GLU A 95 12.94 -0.69 -3.03
C GLU A 95 13.24 -0.25 -4.47
N GLN A 96 13.95 -1.06 -5.26
CA GLN A 96 14.25 -0.71 -6.65
C GLN A 96 13.02 -0.83 -7.55
N SER A 97 12.29 -1.94 -7.44
CA SER A 97 11.04 -2.14 -8.17
C SER A 97 9.84 -1.48 -7.51
N GLN A 98 10.00 -0.97 -6.28
CA GLN A 98 8.92 -0.42 -5.46
C GLN A 98 7.75 -1.38 -5.35
N ALA A 99 8.04 -2.67 -5.27
CA ALA A 99 7.08 -3.75 -5.26
C ALA A 99 7.49 -4.78 -4.23
N HIS A 100 6.52 -5.47 -3.63
CA HIS A 100 6.87 -6.71 -2.97
C HIS A 100 7.27 -7.73 -4.03
N VAL A 101 8.26 -8.57 -3.74
CA VAL A 101 8.69 -9.69 -4.59
C VAL A 101 8.84 -10.94 -3.73
N LEU A 102 8.84 -12.11 -4.35
CA LEU A 102 9.04 -13.35 -3.62
C LEU A 102 10.50 -13.45 -3.19
N LEU A 103 10.75 -13.91 -1.96
CA LEU A 103 12.10 -14.08 -1.43
C LEU A 103 12.99 -14.94 -2.34
N LYS A 104 12.41 -15.95 -3.00
CA LYS A 104 13.12 -16.83 -3.95
C LYS A 104 13.61 -16.13 -5.22
N ASP A 105 13.01 -14.99 -5.57
CA ASP A 105 13.33 -14.23 -6.79
C ASP A 105 14.39 -13.15 -6.51
N ILE A 106 14.83 -13.01 -5.26
CA ILE A 106 15.90 -12.09 -4.86
C ILE A 106 17.25 -12.78 -4.99
N ASN A 107 18.13 -12.19 -5.80
CA ASN A 107 19.52 -12.63 -5.89
C ASN A 107 20.18 -12.63 -4.50
N SER A 108 20.86 -13.73 -4.15
CA SER A 108 21.44 -13.97 -2.81
C SER A 108 22.40 -12.88 -2.31
N SER A 109 22.93 -12.02 -3.20
CA SER A 109 23.75 -10.86 -2.87
C SER A 109 22.97 -9.63 -2.38
N ARG A 110 21.63 -9.64 -2.43
CA ARG A 110 20.74 -8.53 -2.01
C ARG A 110 20.10 -8.71 -0.63
N VAL A 111 20.33 -9.85 0.03
CA VAL A 111 19.62 -10.24 1.28
C VAL A 111 20.11 -9.50 2.54
N GLN A 112 21.22 -8.75 2.47
CA GLN A 112 21.87 -8.19 3.67
C GLN A 112 21.20 -6.96 4.33
N TYR A 113 20.18 -6.35 3.73
CA TYR A 113 19.61 -5.08 4.24
C TYR A 113 18.24 -5.21 4.94
N ILE A 114 17.68 -6.41 5.08
CA ILE A 114 16.27 -6.62 5.47
C ILE A 114 16.14 -7.00 6.97
N THR A 115 16.90 -6.36 7.86
CA THR A 115 16.67 -6.47 9.32
C THR A 115 16.58 -5.11 10.01
N ASN A 116 16.07 -4.08 9.31
CA ASN A 116 15.75 -2.81 9.95
C ASN A 116 14.30 -2.81 10.46
N PRO A 117 14.05 -2.64 11.77
CA PRO A 117 12.74 -2.83 12.41
C PRO A 117 11.73 -1.69 12.15
N ILE A 118 11.98 -0.79 11.20
CA ILE A 118 11.17 0.43 10.98
C ILE A 118 9.98 0.17 10.05
N THR A 119 9.96 -0.92 9.28
CA THR A 119 8.86 -1.22 8.34
C THR A 119 7.71 -2.05 8.92
N ASN A 120 7.63 -2.17 10.25
CA ASN A 120 6.56 -2.93 10.93
C ASN A 120 5.23 -2.13 10.97
N ILE A 121 4.79 -1.62 9.82
CA ILE A 121 3.40 -1.27 9.56
C ILE A 121 2.71 -2.62 9.29
N GLY A 122 2.33 -3.30 10.38
CA GLY A 122 2.15 -4.74 10.44
C GLY A 122 1.44 -5.41 9.26
N ASN A 123 1.98 -6.54 8.81
CA ASN A 123 1.32 -7.54 7.95
C ASN A 123 0.51 -6.98 6.77
N VAL A 124 0.98 -5.91 6.11
CA VAL A 124 0.45 -5.45 4.83
C VAL A 124 1.19 -6.20 3.71
N LYS A 125 0.56 -7.25 3.17
CA LYS A 125 1.11 -8.07 2.08
C LYS A 125 0.76 -7.47 0.69
N GLY A 126 1.08 -6.20 0.47
CA GLY A 126 0.64 -5.45 -0.73
C GLY A 126 1.67 -5.36 -1.87
N PHE A 127 1.25 -5.44 -3.13
CA PHE A 127 2.14 -5.33 -4.30
C PHE A 127 1.94 -3.99 -4.96
N SER A 128 2.89 -3.08 -4.75
CA SER A 128 2.86 -1.79 -5.41
C SER A 128 3.32 -1.93 -6.87
N PHE A 129 2.58 -1.31 -7.78
CA PHE A 129 3.07 -0.92 -9.09
C PHE A 129 3.24 0.58 -9.01
N ASN A 130 4.44 1.13 -9.23
CA ASN A 130 4.59 2.58 -9.32
C ASN A 130 4.42 3.01 -10.77
N LYS A 131 3.49 3.94 -10.99
CA LYS A 131 3.50 4.78 -12.19
C LYS A 131 4.10 6.12 -11.75
N GLU A 132 5.36 6.35 -12.10
CA GLU A 132 5.92 7.69 -12.03
C GLU A 132 5.30 8.48 -13.19
N ASP A 133 4.40 9.39 -12.88
CA ASP A 133 3.90 10.34 -13.87
C ASP A 133 5.04 11.32 -14.22
N SER A 134 5.56 11.19 -15.44
CA SER A 134 6.50 12.11 -16.09
C SER A 134 5.85 13.44 -16.43
#